data_AF-A0A7C2EEE2-F1
#
_entry.id   AF-A0A7C2EEE2-F1
#
_cell.length_a   1.000
_cell.length_b   1.000
_cell.length_c   1.000
_cell.angle_alpha   90.00
_cell.angle_beta   90.00
_cell.angle_gamma   90.00
#
_symmetry.space_group_name_H-M   'P 1'
#
loop_
_entity.id
_entity.type
_entity.pdbx_description
1 polymer ?
#
loop_
_entity_poly.entity_id
_entity_poly.type
_entity_poly.pdbx_seq_one_letter_code
_entity_poly.pdbx_strand_id
1 'polypeptide(L)' 'LFVMFLEHRMRTFQGTFHANPDYALWYGWSEMQRSLTEIKHLAEELRARRGR' A
#
# COMPACT_ATOMS: atom_id res chain seq x y z
N LEU A 1 -2.91 -7.72 -0.34
CA LEU A 1 -4.03 -6.78 -0.05
C LEU A 1 -4.27 -6.56 1.46
N PHE A 2 -4.19 -7.59 2.31
CA PHE A 2 -4.47 -7.47 3.75
C PHE A 2 -3.66 -6.37 4.45
N VAL A 3 -2.32 -6.42 4.40
CA VAL A 3 -1.44 -5.41 5.05
C VAL A 3 -1.71 -4.00 4.52
N MET A 4 -1.78 -3.81 3.20
CA MET A 4 -2.06 -2.52 2.58
C MET A 4 -3.32 -1.84 3.14
N PHE A 5 -4.40 -2.59 3.36
CA PHE A 5 -5.67 -2.02 3.81
C PHE A 5 -5.89 -2.04 5.32
N LEU A 6 -5.41 -3.06 6.02
CA LEU A 6 -5.54 -3.14 7.47
C LEU A 6 -4.54 -2.22 8.18
N GLU A 7 -3.33 -2.07 7.65
CA GLU A 7 -2.25 -1.33 8.28
C GLU A 7 -2.04 0.04 7.61
N HIS A 8 -1.62 0.07 6.34
CA HIS A 8 -1.19 1.32 5.70
C HIS A 8 -2.35 2.31 5.50
N ARG A 9 -3.52 1.81 5.07
CA ARG A 9 -4.72 2.66 4.99
C ARG A 9 -5.18 3.15 6.36
N MET A 10 -5.09 2.33 7.41
CA MET A 10 -5.46 2.77 8.76
C MET A 10 -4.50 3.82 9.31
N ARG A 11 -3.18 3.69 9.06
CA ARG A 11 -2.20 4.74 9.37
C ARG A 11 -2.47 6.03 8.62
N THR A 12 -2.81 5.95 7.34
CA THR A 12 -3.19 7.13 6.54
C THR A 12 -4.41 7.82 7.13
N PHE A 13 -5.47 7.05 7.44
CA PHE A 13 -6.70 7.57 8.03
C PHE A 13 -6.46 8.20 9.41
N GLN A 14 -5.85 7.45 10.33
CA GLN A 14 -5.60 7.92 11.69
C GLN A 14 -4.59 9.07 11.72
N GLY A 15 -3.54 9.03 10.89
CA GLY A 15 -2.56 10.11 10.77
C GLY A 15 -3.20 11.41 10.30
N THR A 16 -4.06 11.34 9.30
CA THR A 16 -4.81 12.52 8.81
C THR A 16 -5.80 13.02 9.86
N PHE A 17 -6.57 12.13 10.49
CA PHE A 17 -7.58 12.49 11.50
C PHE A 17 -6.97 13.15 12.74
N HIS A 18 -5.81 12.68 13.20
CA HIS A 18 -5.12 13.21 14.39
C HIS A 18 -4.03 14.25 14.05
N ALA A 19 -4.01 14.77 12.83
CA ALA A 19 -3.01 15.76 12.36
C ALA A 19 -1.55 15.33 12.60
N ASN A 20 -1.24 14.04 12.45
CA ASN A 20 0.12 13.51 12.47
C ASN A 20 0.63 13.37 11.02
N PRO A 21 1.46 14.31 10.52
CA PRO A 21 1.90 14.33 9.12
C PRO A 21 2.79 13.14 8.77
N ASP A 22 3.55 12.63 9.72
CA ASP A 22 4.48 11.51 9.53
C ASP A 22 3.71 10.19 9.30
N TYR A 23 2.65 9.96 10.09
CA TYR A 23 1.75 8.83 9.91
C TYR A 23 0.86 8.96 8.68
N ALA A 24 0.40 10.17 8.36
CA ALA A 24 -0.42 10.41 7.17
C ALA A 24 0.39 10.14 5.89
N LEU A 25 1.62 10.66 5.83
CA LEU A 25 2.44 10.62 4.62
C LEU A 25 3.35 9.39 4.58
N TRP A 26 4.34 9.31 5.46
CA TRP A 26 5.42 8.32 5.35
C TRP A 26 4.96 6.92 5.72
N TYR A 27 4.33 6.76 6.87
CA TYR A 27 3.90 5.42 7.33
C TYR A 27 2.54 4.98 6.78
N GLY A 28 1.79 5.89 6.17
CA GLY A 28 0.48 5.64 5.58
C GLY A 28 0.52 5.63 4.06
N TRP A 29 0.50 6.82 3.47
CA TRP A 29 0.37 7.00 2.02
C TRP A 29 1.51 6.35 1.22
N SER A 30 2.76 6.61 1.60
CA SER A 30 3.94 6.08 0.89
C SER A 30 3.96 4.55 0.91
N GLU A 31 3.61 3.93 2.04
CA GLU A 31 3.50 2.47 2.15
C GLU A 31 2.34 1.88 1.35
N MET A 32 1.22 2.61 1.18
CA MET A 32 0.16 2.21 0.24
C MET A 32 0.64 2.26 -1.22
N GLN A 33 1.37 3.31 -1.63
CA GLN A 33 1.94 3.42 -2.98
C GLN A 33 2.94 2.29 -3.25
N ARG A 34 3.81 1.97 -2.29
CA ARG A 34 4.74 0.84 -2.38
C ARG A 34 4.00 -0.49 -2.52
N SER A 35 2.98 -0.71 -1.69
CA SER A 35 2.14 -1.92 -1.77
C SER A 35 1.46 -2.06 -3.14
N LEU A 36 0.95 -0.96 -3.71
CA LEU A 36 0.32 -0.97 -5.04
C LEU A 36 1.31 -1.34 -6.14
N THR A 37 2.53 -0.79 -6.11
CA THR A 37 3.59 -1.12 -7.06
C THR A 37 3.94 -2.60 -7.00
N GLU A 38 4.11 -3.16 -5.80
CA GLU A 38 4.42 -4.58 -5.61
C GLU A 38 3.28 -5.49 -6.11
N ILE A 39 2.02 -5.15 -5.81
CA ILE A 39 0.86 -5.90 -6.30
C ILE A 39 0.81 -5.89 -7.83
N LYS A 40 1.07 -4.75 -8.47
CA LYS A 40 1.09 -4.65 -9.94
C LYS A 40 2.19 -5.52 -10.54
N HIS A 41 3.39 -5.48 -9.97
CA HIS A 41 4.52 -6.29 -10.41
C HIS A 41 4.23 -7.79 -10.29
N LEU A 42 3.76 -8.25 -9.13
CA LEU A 42 3.39 -9.65 -8.92
C LEU A 42 2.27 -10.09 -9.85
N ALA A 43 1.27 -9.23 -10.10
CA ALA A 43 0.19 -9.54 -11.03
C ALA A 43 0.69 -9.65 -12.48
N GLU A 44 1.66 -8.84 -12.89
CA GLU A 44 2.32 -8.97 -14.19
C GLU A 44 3.10 -10.29 -14.29
N GLU A 45 3.91 -10.63 -13.29
CA GLU A 45 4.65 -11.89 -13.26
C GLU A 45 3.74 -13.11 -13.36
N LEU A 46 2.63 -13.12 -12.61
CA LEU A 46 1.67 -14.23 -12.62
C LEU A 46 1.02 -14.38 -14.01
N ARG A 47 0.70 -13.28 -14.69
CA ARG A 47 0.16 -13.31 -16.06
C ARG A 47 1.21 -13.80 -17.05
N ALA A 48 2.45 -13.35 -16.93
CA ALA A 48 3.56 -13.78 -17.78
C ALA A 48 3.87 -15.28 -17.61
N ARG A 49 3.78 -15.81 -16.38
CA ARG A 49 3.95 -17.25 -16.10
C ARG A 49 2.79 -18.09 -16.63
N ARG A 50 1.56 -17.59 -16.62
CA ARG A 50 0.39 -18.29 -17.19
C ARG A 50 0.47 -18.48 -18.71
N GLY A 51 1.17 -17.59 -19.41
CA GLY A 51 1.36 -17.65 -20.86
C GLY A 51 2.55 -18.50 -21.32
N ARG A 52 3.29 -19.13 -20.39
CA ARG A 52 4.30 -20.17 -20.67
C ARG A 52 3.71 -21.53 -20.34
#